data_AF-A0A822FQI0-F1
#
_entry.id   AF-A0A822FQI0-F1
#
_cell.length_a   1.000
_cell.length_b   1.000
_cell.length_c   1.000
_cell.angle_alpha   90.00
_cell.angle_beta   90.00
_cell.angle_gamma   90.00
#
_symmetry.space_group_name_H-M   'P 1'
#
loop_
_entity.id
_entity.type
_entity.pdbx_description
1 polymer ?
#
loop_
_entity_poly.entity_id
_entity_poly.type
_entity_poly.pdbx_seq_one_letter_code
_entity_poly.pdbx_strand_id
1 'polypeptide(L)'
;MTHEENYNQDLDLIKINDSTQNNPIIIYAHQLNQYYHTLLGNPFQRLKYYDSSIEQYNFYRTPGIINYIITYYLHHGCLSTDIHYPAEILYDELVFFGFNIQIIYDIISNCITIDYYIPS
;
A
#
# COMPACT_ATOMS: atom_id res chain seq x y z
N MET A 1 15.44 -39.85 11.87
CA MET A 1 15.54 -38.65 12.73
C MET A 1 15.04 -37.50 11.89
N THR A 2 13.79 -37.11 12.15
CA THR A 2 12.94 -36.25 11.33
C THR A 2 13.33 -34.78 11.51
N HIS A 3 13.73 -34.12 10.43
CA HIS A 3 13.73 -32.66 10.31
C HIS A 3 12.81 -32.28 9.14
N GLU A 4 11.54 -32.71 9.24
CA GLU A 4 10.45 -31.95 8.66
C GLU A 4 10.03 -30.94 9.74
N GLU A 5 10.86 -29.90 9.91
CA GLU A 5 10.39 -28.72 10.60
C GLU A 5 9.32 -28.09 9.72
N ASN A 6 8.08 -28.16 10.22
CA ASN A 6 6.90 -27.54 9.67
C ASN A 6 7.21 -26.22 8.97
N TYR A 7 7.21 -26.25 7.64
CA TYR A 7 7.06 -25.06 6.81
C TYR A 7 5.60 -24.59 6.88
N ASN A 8 5.09 -24.38 8.10
CA ASN A 8 4.02 -23.43 8.30
C ASN A 8 4.68 -22.08 8.05
N GLN A 9 4.70 -21.67 6.78
CA GLN A 9 4.58 -20.26 6.45
C GLN A 9 3.28 -19.81 7.09
N ASP A 10 3.32 -19.52 8.38
CA ASP A 10 2.29 -18.72 9.02
C ASP A 10 2.19 -17.48 8.15
N LEU A 11 1.08 -17.43 7.43
CA LEU A 11 0.76 -16.38 6.51
C LEU A 11 0.53 -15.14 7.37
N ASP A 12 1.60 -14.46 7.79
CA ASP A 12 1.54 -13.36 8.74
C ASP A 12 0.54 -12.32 8.22
N LEU A 13 -0.62 -12.28 8.88
CA LEU A 13 -1.69 -11.36 8.54
C LEU A 13 -1.33 -9.99 9.12
N ILE A 14 -1.22 -9.02 8.24
CA ILE A 14 -0.97 -7.63 8.58
C ILE A 14 -2.32 -6.91 8.58
N LYS A 15 -2.61 -6.23 9.69
CA LYS A 15 -3.78 -5.37 9.85
C LYS A 15 -3.35 -3.91 9.70
N ILE A 16 -3.92 -3.20 8.73
CA ILE A 16 -3.58 -1.80 8.46
C ILE A 16 -4.84 -0.96 8.61
N ASN A 17 -4.76 0.07 9.43
CA ASN A 17 -5.86 0.98 9.64
C ASN A 17 -5.94 1.98 8.48
N ASP A 18 -7.15 2.17 7.94
CA ASP A 18 -7.52 3.28 7.06
C ASP A 18 -8.60 4.07 7.78
N SER A 19 -8.38 5.38 7.98
CA SER A 19 -9.29 6.23 8.74
C SER A 19 -10.71 6.32 8.17
N THR A 20 -10.92 5.89 6.93
CA THR A 20 -12.23 5.85 6.27
C THR A 20 -12.98 4.53 6.47
N GLN A 21 -12.32 3.50 7.03
CA GLN A 21 -12.88 2.15 7.19
C GLN A 21 -13.17 1.87 8.67
N ASN A 22 -14.28 1.16 8.93
CA ASN A 22 -14.60 0.71 10.29
C ASN A 22 -13.76 -0.50 10.73
N ASN A 23 -13.24 -1.27 9.77
CA ASN A 23 -12.41 -2.44 10.01
C ASN A 23 -11.04 -2.25 9.35
N PRO A 24 -9.96 -2.77 9.95
CA PRO A 24 -8.65 -2.72 9.32
C PRO A 24 -8.65 -3.52 8.03
N ILE A 25 -7.83 -3.07 7.10
CA ILE A 25 -7.48 -3.82 5.90
C ILE A 25 -6.59 -4.97 6.33
N ILE A 26 -6.95 -6.19 5.94
CA ILE A 26 -6.20 -7.40 6.23
C ILE A 26 -5.47 -7.84 4.96
N ILE A 27 -4.15 -7.98 5.04
CA ILE A 27 -3.29 -8.38 3.91
C ILE A 27 -2.19 -9.32 4.38
N TYR A 28 -1.77 -10.26 3.55
CA TYR A 28 -0.65 -11.14 3.90
C TYR A 28 0.69 -10.42 3.75
N ALA A 29 1.60 -10.65 4.71
CA ALA A 29 2.94 -10.07 4.70
C ALA A 29 3.70 -10.38 3.40
N HIS A 30 3.54 -11.57 2.83
CA HIS A 30 4.21 -11.93 1.58
C HIS A 30 3.76 -11.05 0.40
N GLN A 31 2.51 -10.58 0.37
CA GLN A 31 2.01 -9.68 -0.69
C GLN A 31 2.67 -8.31 -0.59
N LEU A 32 2.86 -7.80 0.64
CA LEU A 32 3.61 -6.56 0.85
C LEU A 32 5.09 -6.71 0.48
N ASN A 33 5.72 -7.78 0.96
CA ASN A 33 7.15 -8.01 0.83
C ASN A 33 7.62 -8.20 -0.63
N GLN A 34 6.71 -8.47 -1.57
CA GLN A 34 7.02 -8.47 -3.02
C GLN A 34 7.60 -7.13 -3.50
N TYR A 35 7.23 -6.03 -2.84
CA TYR A 35 7.70 -4.69 -3.16
C TYR A 35 8.53 -4.10 -2.01
N TYR A 36 9.57 -4.82 -1.59
CA TYR A 36 10.43 -4.50 -0.43
C TYR A 36 11.08 -3.09 -0.43
N HIS A 37 11.06 -2.38 -1.56
CA HIS A 37 11.57 -1.02 -1.67
C HIS A 37 10.61 0.04 -1.12
N THR A 38 9.31 -0.29 -0.98
CA THR A 38 8.31 0.62 -0.42
C THR A 38 8.26 0.52 1.10
N LEU A 39 7.63 1.51 1.74
CA LEU A 39 7.46 1.58 3.19
C LEU A 39 6.72 0.35 3.73
N LEU A 40 5.58 0.00 3.13
CA LEU A 40 4.79 -1.16 3.56
C LEU A 40 5.46 -2.47 3.19
N GLY A 41 6.19 -2.54 2.07
CA GLY A 41 6.88 -3.74 1.65
C GLY A 41 8.10 -4.07 2.51
N ASN A 42 8.72 -3.07 3.15
CA ASN A 42 9.87 -3.26 4.01
C ASN A 42 9.48 -3.49 5.48
N PRO A 43 9.73 -4.68 6.07
CA PRO A 43 9.36 -4.97 7.46
C PRO A 43 9.95 -3.99 8.47
N PHE A 44 11.19 -3.56 8.26
CA PHE A 44 11.88 -2.65 9.17
C PHE A 44 11.32 -1.23 9.10
N GLN A 45 10.86 -0.78 7.93
CA GLN A 45 10.28 0.55 7.78
C GLN A 45 8.86 0.61 8.32
N ARG A 46 8.01 -0.36 7.98
CA ARG A 46 6.62 -0.38 8.48
C ARG A 46 6.55 -0.54 9.99
N LEU A 47 7.52 -1.21 10.63
CA LEU A 47 7.54 -1.42 12.08
C LEU A 47 7.40 -0.12 12.88
N LYS A 48 7.91 1.00 12.36
CA LYS A 48 7.78 2.34 12.98
C LYS A 48 6.32 2.78 13.17
N TYR A 49 5.40 2.23 12.38
CA TYR A 49 3.97 2.58 12.36
C TYR A 49 3.10 1.54 13.04
N TYR A 50 3.70 0.48 13.60
CA TYR A 50 2.96 -0.56 14.30
C TYR A 50 2.59 -0.09 15.72
N ASP A 51 1.30 -0.19 16.03
CA ASP A 51 0.76 0.01 17.37
C ASP A 51 0.47 -1.36 18.01
N SER A 52 1.30 -1.73 18.99
CA SER A 52 1.17 -3.00 19.70
C SER A 52 -0.05 -3.06 20.62
N SER A 53 -0.67 -1.94 20.97
CA SER A 53 -1.85 -1.92 21.85
C SER A 53 -3.12 -2.38 21.15
N ILE A 54 -3.19 -2.18 19.83
CA ILE A 54 -4.34 -2.57 18.99
C ILE A 54 -3.96 -3.53 17.85
N GLU A 55 -2.70 -3.98 17.85
CA GLU A 55 -2.10 -4.92 16.90
C GLU A 55 -2.23 -4.52 15.42
N GLN A 56 -2.08 -3.23 15.12
CA GLN A 56 -2.33 -2.68 13.78
C GLN A 56 -1.29 -1.64 13.38
N TYR A 57 -1.07 -1.50 12.07
CA TYR A 57 -0.29 -0.40 11.52
C TYR A 57 -1.18 0.82 11.32
N ASN A 58 -0.73 1.98 11.81
CA ASN A 58 -1.48 3.24 11.74
C ASN A 58 -0.71 4.33 10.98
N PHE A 59 -1.42 4.98 10.07
CA PHE A 59 -0.89 6.04 9.23
C PHE A 59 -1.79 7.28 9.33
N TYR A 60 -1.26 8.37 9.91
CA TYR A 60 -1.95 9.66 9.96
C TYR A 60 -1.78 10.40 8.62
N ARG A 61 -2.40 9.85 7.56
CA ARG A 61 -2.27 10.29 6.17
C ARG A 61 -3.63 10.66 5.56
N THR A 62 -3.65 11.06 4.30
CA THR A 62 -4.88 11.43 3.57
C THR A 62 -5.95 10.34 3.73
N PRO A 63 -7.20 10.67 4.11
CA PRO A 63 -8.25 9.67 4.29
C PRO A 63 -8.49 8.82 3.04
N GLY A 64 -8.56 7.49 3.18
CA GLY A 64 -8.80 6.54 2.08
C GLY A 64 -7.56 6.18 1.26
N ILE A 65 -6.42 6.87 1.49
CA ILE A 65 -5.21 6.64 0.69
C ILE A 65 -4.64 5.25 0.94
N ILE A 66 -4.79 4.71 2.14
CA ILE A 66 -4.25 3.39 2.49
C ILE A 66 -4.90 2.33 1.63
N ASN A 67 -6.23 2.34 1.51
CA ASN A 67 -6.94 1.42 0.65
C ASN A 67 -6.45 1.50 -0.81
N TYR A 68 -6.25 2.71 -1.32
CA TYR A 68 -5.68 2.91 -2.65
C TYR A 68 -4.28 2.31 -2.79
N ILE A 69 -3.36 2.65 -1.87
CA ILE A 69 -1.99 2.13 -1.85
C ILE A 69 -1.94 0.60 -1.75
N ILE A 70 -2.86 -0.01 -1.00
CA ILE A 70 -2.94 -1.47 -0.88
C ILE A 70 -3.27 -2.14 -2.23
N THR A 71 -4.07 -1.50 -3.08
CA THR A 71 -4.37 -2.06 -4.41
C THR A 71 -3.12 -2.30 -5.26
N TYR A 72 -2.07 -1.48 -5.11
CA TYR A 72 -0.77 -1.70 -5.77
C TYR A 72 -0.22 -3.10 -5.50
N TYR A 73 -0.25 -3.53 -4.23
CA TYR A 73 0.29 -4.83 -3.80
C TYR A 73 -0.61 -5.97 -4.26
N LEU A 74 -1.94 -5.77 -4.19
CA LEU A 74 -2.91 -6.78 -4.60
C LEU A 74 -2.95 -7.00 -6.11
N HIS A 75 -2.67 -5.96 -6.90
CA HIS A 75 -2.70 -5.99 -8.36
C HIS A 75 -1.31 -6.07 -8.98
N HIS A 76 -0.34 -6.65 -8.26
CA HIS A 76 0.99 -6.93 -8.77
C HIS A 76 1.73 -5.71 -9.37
N GLY A 77 1.63 -4.57 -8.70
CA GLY A 77 2.35 -3.35 -9.05
C GLY A 77 1.55 -2.38 -9.91
N CYS A 78 0.27 -2.67 -10.14
CA CYS A 78 -0.64 -1.79 -10.85
C CYS A 78 -1.53 -1.04 -9.85
N LEU A 79 -1.40 0.28 -9.77
CA LEU A 79 -2.37 1.10 -9.06
C LEU A 79 -3.59 1.35 -9.96
N SER A 80 -4.79 1.32 -9.36
CA SER A 80 -6.01 1.69 -10.08
C SER A 80 -5.91 3.13 -10.59
N THR A 81 -6.44 3.37 -11.79
CA THR A 81 -6.55 4.72 -12.36
C THR A 81 -7.75 5.49 -11.83
N ASP A 82 -8.69 4.82 -11.17
CA ASP A 82 -9.85 5.46 -10.53
C ASP A 82 -9.39 6.15 -9.24
N ILE A 83 -8.78 7.34 -9.39
CA ILE A 83 -8.37 8.20 -8.29
C ILE A 83 -9.33 9.38 -8.17
N HIS A 84 -9.64 9.76 -6.93
CA HIS A 84 -10.36 11.00 -6.64
C HIS A 84 -9.47 12.04 -5.93
N TYR A 85 -8.15 11.82 -5.92
CA TYR A 85 -7.19 12.70 -5.27
C TYR A 85 -6.57 13.67 -6.27
N PRO A 86 -6.39 14.96 -5.92
CA PRO A 86 -5.55 15.87 -6.67
C PRO A 86 -4.14 15.29 -6.87
N ALA A 87 -3.56 15.49 -8.06
CA ALA A 87 -2.26 14.92 -8.42
C ALA A 87 -1.14 15.26 -7.43
N GLU A 88 -1.12 16.48 -6.88
CA GLU A 88 -0.14 16.91 -5.87
C GLU A 88 -0.27 16.12 -4.56
N ILE A 89 -1.51 15.89 -4.09
CA ILE A 89 -1.77 15.09 -2.89
C ILE A 89 -1.33 13.65 -3.15
N LEU A 90 -1.68 13.08 -4.30
CA LEU A 90 -1.28 11.72 -4.63
C LEU A 90 0.25 11.59 -4.73
N TYR A 91 0.92 12.57 -5.33
CA TYR A 91 2.39 12.60 -5.40
C TYR A 91 3.02 12.54 -4.01
N ASP A 92 2.59 13.40 -3.09
CA ASP A 92 3.12 13.45 -1.72
C ASP A 92 2.88 12.14 -0.97
N GLU A 93 1.74 11.50 -1.19
CA GLU A 93 1.42 10.21 -0.57
C GLU A 93 2.28 9.07 -1.15
N LEU A 94 2.45 8.99 -2.47
CA LEU A 94 3.32 7.99 -3.09
C LEU A 94 4.79 8.16 -2.66
N VAL A 95 5.26 9.41 -2.54
CA VAL A 95 6.59 9.70 -1.99
C VAL A 95 6.68 9.22 -0.54
N PHE A 96 5.68 9.51 0.30
CA PHE A 96 5.66 9.06 1.69
C PHE A 96 5.71 7.53 1.81
N PHE A 97 4.96 6.80 0.99
CA PHE A 97 4.97 5.34 0.99
C PHE A 97 6.19 4.73 0.30
N GLY A 98 7.16 5.54 -0.13
CA GLY A 98 8.45 5.07 -0.65
C GLY A 98 8.37 4.49 -2.05
N PHE A 99 7.41 4.93 -2.86
CA PHE A 99 7.39 4.58 -4.27
C PHE A 99 8.54 5.28 -5.00
N ASN A 100 9.16 4.58 -5.95
CA ASN A 100 10.24 5.18 -6.73
C ASN A 100 9.68 6.20 -7.72
N ILE A 101 10.53 7.13 -8.15
CA ILE A 101 10.13 8.25 -9.00
C ILE A 101 9.56 7.79 -10.36
N GLN A 102 10.03 6.67 -10.90
CA GLN A 102 9.53 6.14 -12.17
C GLN A 102 8.07 5.67 -12.04
N ILE A 103 7.77 4.87 -11.01
CA ILE A 103 6.41 4.41 -10.72
C ILE A 103 5.48 5.59 -10.49
N ILE A 104 5.94 6.60 -9.74
CA ILE A 104 5.18 7.83 -9.49
C ILE A 104 4.84 8.53 -10.81
N TYR A 105 5.81 8.71 -11.70
CA TYR A 105 5.56 9.32 -13.01
C TYR A 105 4.58 8.50 -13.85
N ASP A 106 4.71 7.18 -13.86
CA ASP A 106 3.82 6.31 -14.63
C ASP A 106 2.37 6.41 -14.11
N ILE A 107 2.17 6.44 -12.79
CA ILE A 107 0.84 6.59 -12.19
C ILE A 107 0.25 7.96 -12.49
N ILE A 108 0.99 9.04 -12.21
CA ILE A 108 0.48 10.41 -12.34
C ILE A 108 0.21 10.75 -13.81
N SER A 109 1.08 10.34 -14.73
CA SER A 109 0.89 10.61 -16.16
C SER A 109 -0.39 9.94 -16.69
N ASN A 110 -0.71 8.74 -16.22
CA ASN A 110 -1.95 8.06 -16.56
C ASN A 110 -3.18 8.73 -15.93
N CYS A 111 -3.08 9.24 -14.70
CA CYS A 111 -4.18 9.97 -14.04
C CYS A 111 -4.50 11.29 -14.76
N ILE A 112 -3.48 12.08 -15.10
CA ILE A 112 -3.64 13.35 -15.82
C ILE A 112 -4.29 13.11 -17.19
N THR A 113 -3.89 12.04 -17.89
CA THR A 113 -4.43 11.74 -19.22
C THR A 113 -5.95 11.45 -19.18
N ILE A 114 -6.46 10.89 -18.08
CA ILE A 114 -7.90 10.60 -17.90
C ILE A 114 -8.70 11.88 -17.62
N ASP A 115 -8.16 12.81 -16.82
CA ASP A 115 -8.82 14.10 -16.53
C ASP A 115 -9.02 14.95 -17.79
N TYR A 116 -8.18 14.76 -18.82
CA TYR A 116 -8.30 15.44 -20.12
C TYR A 116 -9.11 14.65 -21.16
N TYR A 117 -9.53 13.42 -20.88
CA TYR A 117 -10.34 12.62 -21.79
C TYR A 117 -11.83 12.84 -21.53
N ILE A 118 -12.38 13.96 -22.00
CA ILE A 118 -13.82 14.13 -22.17
C ILE A 118 -14.18 13.48 -23.52
N PRO A 119 -14.89 12.33 -23.55
CA PRO A 119 -15.38 11.80 -24.81
C PRO A 119 -16.43 12.77 -25.37
N SER A 120 -16.17 13.25 -26.59
CA SER A 120 -17.09 14.03 -27.43
C SER A 120 -18.30 13.21 -27.86
#